data_AF-A0A7C9PFH7-F1
#
_entry.id   AF-A0A7C9PFH7-F1
#
_cell.length_a   1.000
_cell.length_b   1.000
_cell.length_c   1.000
_cell.angle_alpha   90.00
_cell.angle_beta   90.00
_cell.angle_gamma   90.00
#
_symmetry.space_group_name_H-M   'P 1'
#
loop_
_entity.id
_entity.type
_entity.pdbx_description
1 polymer ?
#
loop_
_entity_poly.entity_id
_entity_poly.type
_entity_poly.pdbx_seq_one_letter_code
_entity_poly.pdbx_strand_id
1 'polypeptide(L)'
;MEYRDLASRLRGMHAAAVPAGFQGVLRVLATPERMADLLVAADALEAQAAHPKPLDDPRLQELFMSAITGALAFGSQDTNPPPVGHWLKPAWDIGRVEAVMREQEVTRRIQAQQERIAAVEARDCAGIELRREFRGQLREAAREELEKIGPFGPVYGERSQEAVAGVLKRLGVEL
;
A
#
# COMPACT_ATOMS: atom_id res chain seq x y z
N MET A 1 5.64 50.69 6.45
CA MET A 1 4.80 51.21 7.53
C MET A 1 5.67 52.15 8.34
N GLU A 2 5.60 53.44 8.05
CA GLU A 2 6.59 54.45 8.45
C GLU A 2 6.50 54.80 9.95
N TYR A 3 7.64 54.91 10.62
CA TYR A 3 7.83 55.23 12.04
C TYR A 3 7.01 56.46 12.52
N ARG A 4 6.73 57.38 11.59
CA ARG A 4 5.95 58.61 11.80
C ARG A 4 4.47 58.32 12.09
N ASP A 5 3.94 57.21 11.59
CA ASP A 5 2.53 56.81 11.71
C ASP A 5 2.25 56.17 13.09
N LEU A 6 3.21 55.39 13.60
CA LEU A 6 3.14 54.75 14.92
C LEU A 6 3.26 55.79 16.06
N ALA A 7 4.16 56.77 15.91
CA ALA A 7 4.30 57.89 16.85
C ALA A 7 3.06 58.81 16.89
N SER A 8 2.32 58.90 15.78
CA SER A 8 1.08 59.70 15.70
C SER A 8 -0.09 58.97 16.37
N ARG A 9 -0.16 57.65 16.22
CA ARG A 9 -1.14 56.80 16.94
C ARG A 9 -0.90 56.76 18.44
N LEU A 10 0.35 56.68 18.89
CA LEU A 10 0.71 56.75 20.32
C LEU A 10 0.42 58.13 20.92
N ARG A 11 0.64 59.21 20.18
CA ARG A 11 0.23 60.57 20.61
C ARG A 11 -1.29 60.73 20.74
N GLY A 12 -2.07 60.05 19.88
CA GLY A 12 -3.53 60.07 19.94
C GLY A 12 -4.12 59.36 21.17
N MET A 13 -3.40 58.39 21.76
CA MET A 13 -3.85 57.64 22.94
C MET A 13 -3.62 58.39 24.28
N HIS A 14 -2.86 59.48 24.28
CA HIS A 14 -2.53 60.25 25.49
C HIS A 14 -3.57 61.32 25.89
N ALA A 15 -4.77 61.29 25.31
CA ALA A 15 -5.87 62.18 25.72
C ALA A 15 -6.64 61.69 26.97
N ALA A 16 -6.20 60.61 27.62
CA ALA A 16 -6.57 60.30 29.00
C ALA A 16 -5.45 60.81 29.92
N ALA A 17 -5.75 61.84 30.71
CA ALA A 17 -4.82 62.60 31.51
C ALA A 17 -3.90 61.71 32.38
N VAL A 18 -2.65 61.53 31.93
CA VAL A 18 -1.58 60.98 32.77
C VAL A 18 -1.28 61.99 33.88
N PRO A 19 -1.34 61.60 35.16
CA PRO A 19 -1.09 62.53 36.26
C PRO A 19 0.32 63.15 36.13
N ALA A 20 0.45 64.44 36.43
CA ALA A 20 1.70 65.20 36.22
C ALA A 20 2.95 64.54 36.84
N GLY A 21 2.78 63.81 37.96
CA GLY A 21 3.85 63.05 38.62
C GLY A 21 4.42 61.86 37.81
N PHE A 22 3.69 61.37 36.81
CA PHE A 22 4.11 60.26 35.95
C PHE A 22 4.61 60.69 34.57
N GLN A 23 4.41 61.96 34.19
CA GLN A 23 4.90 62.49 32.91
C GLN A 23 6.43 62.47 32.83
N GLY A 24 7.13 62.69 33.94
CA GLY A 24 8.60 62.59 34.01
C GLY A 24 9.10 61.17 33.82
N VAL A 25 8.45 60.17 34.43
CA VAL A 25 8.81 58.75 34.31
C VAL A 25 8.57 58.24 32.88
N LEU A 26 7.43 58.59 32.28
CA LEU A 26 7.15 58.24 30.88
C LEU A 26 8.10 58.93 29.90
N ARG A 27 8.51 60.18 30.15
CA ARG A 27 9.50 60.90 29.33
C ARG A 27 10.91 60.31 29.44
N VAL A 28 11.28 59.85 30.62
CA VAL A 28 12.54 59.16 30.93
C VAL A 28 12.59 57.78 30.28
N LEU A 29 11.45 57.08 30.16
CA LEU A 29 11.29 55.80 29.45
C LEU A 29 11.09 55.94 27.93
N ALA A 30 10.76 57.14 27.44
CA ALA A 30 10.47 57.42 26.02
C ALA A 30 11.58 58.24 25.32
N THR A 31 12.82 58.22 25.83
CA THR A 31 13.95 58.69 25.02
C THR A 31 14.24 57.64 23.93
N PRO A 32 14.56 58.06 22.69
CA PRO A 32 14.80 57.12 21.60
C PRO A 32 15.94 56.14 21.91
N GLU A 33 16.93 56.58 22.69
CA GLU A 33 18.06 55.76 23.15
C GLU A 33 17.60 54.64 24.11
N ARG A 34 16.79 54.96 25.13
CA ARG A 34 16.26 53.93 26.04
C ARG A 34 15.26 53.00 25.37
N MET A 35 14.49 53.49 24.42
CA MET A 35 13.59 52.63 23.65
C MET A 35 14.40 51.63 22.82
N ALA A 36 15.52 52.06 22.23
CA ALA A 36 16.45 51.16 21.55
C ALA A 36 17.07 50.14 22.52
N ASP A 37 17.50 50.57 23.71
CA ASP A 37 18.04 49.65 24.73
C ASP A 37 17.00 48.63 25.21
N LEU A 38 15.74 49.04 25.37
CA LEU A 38 14.65 48.15 25.76
C LEU A 38 14.29 47.16 24.65
N LEU A 39 14.35 47.58 23.38
CA LEU A 39 14.16 46.68 22.24
C LEU A 39 15.31 45.66 22.17
N VAL A 40 16.56 46.08 22.35
CA VAL A 40 17.71 45.17 22.41
C VAL A 40 17.61 44.22 23.60
N ALA A 41 17.16 44.70 24.76
CA ALA A 41 16.93 43.86 25.93
C ALA A 41 15.77 42.87 25.71
N ALA A 42 14.71 43.27 25.02
CA ALA A 42 13.60 42.40 24.64
C ALA A 42 14.05 41.33 23.63
N ASP A 43 14.82 41.70 22.61
CA ASP A 43 15.41 40.78 21.65
C ASP A 43 16.37 39.78 22.34
N ALA A 44 17.15 40.25 23.33
CA ALA A 44 18.03 39.41 24.12
C ALA A 44 17.26 38.45 25.05
N LEU A 45 16.11 38.88 25.58
CA LEU A 45 15.19 38.04 26.36
C LEU A 45 14.49 37.00 25.46
N GLU A 46 14.10 37.37 24.25
CA GLU A 46 13.51 36.46 23.26
C GLU A 46 14.53 35.43 22.77
N ALA A 47 15.79 35.84 22.56
CA ALA A 47 16.90 34.95 22.26
C ALA A 47 17.24 34.00 23.43
N GLN A 48 17.11 34.45 24.69
CA GLN A 48 17.26 33.58 25.87
C GLN A 48 16.08 32.62 26.07
N ALA A 49 14.87 33.01 25.63
CA ALA A 49 13.67 32.18 25.67
C ALA A 49 13.59 31.16 24.52
N ALA A 50 14.54 31.16 23.59
CA ALA A 50 14.68 30.14 22.56
C ALA A 50 15.17 28.81 23.16
N HIS A 51 14.34 28.20 24.01
CA HIS A 51 14.45 26.77 24.27
C HIS A 51 14.29 26.04 22.93
N PRO A 52 15.13 25.04 22.60
CA PRO A 52 14.86 24.20 21.44
C PRO A 52 13.44 23.68 21.59
N LYS A 53 12.62 23.77 20.53
CA LYS A 53 11.26 23.22 20.63
C LYS A 53 11.45 21.74 21.00
N PRO A 54 10.62 21.15 21.88
CA PRO A 54 10.87 19.79 22.36
C PRO A 54 11.05 18.76 21.23
N LEU A 55 10.46 18.99 20.07
CA LEU A 55 10.59 18.13 18.89
C LEU A 55 11.89 18.35 18.08
N ASP A 56 12.69 19.37 18.39
CA ASP A 56 13.98 19.63 17.76
C ASP A 56 15.11 18.79 18.40
N ASP A 57 14.84 18.08 19.52
CA ASP A 57 15.76 17.09 20.09
C ASP A 57 15.67 15.77 19.30
N PRO A 58 16.77 15.32 18.65
CA PRO A 58 16.80 14.06 17.90
C PRO A 58 16.36 12.84 18.72
N ARG A 59 16.63 12.82 20.03
CA ARG A 59 16.25 11.70 20.91
C ARG A 59 14.73 11.63 21.07
N LEU A 60 14.08 12.78 21.20
CA LEU A 60 12.63 12.85 21.30
C LEU A 60 11.98 12.47 19.97
N GLN A 61 12.54 12.92 18.83
CA GLN A 61 12.08 12.48 17.51
C GLN A 61 12.13 10.95 17.37
N GLU A 62 13.24 10.32 17.75
CA GLU A 62 13.39 8.86 17.70
C GLU A 62 12.39 8.13 18.59
N LEU A 63 12.15 8.64 19.81
CA LEU A 63 11.17 8.07 20.74
C LEU A 63 9.74 8.17 20.19
N PHE A 64 9.35 9.33 19.63
CA PHE A 64 8.04 9.50 19.01
C PHE A 64 7.87 8.56 17.80
N MET A 65 8.88 8.49 16.93
CA MET A 65 8.84 7.60 15.77
C MET A 65 8.74 6.13 16.17
N SER A 66 9.47 5.71 17.21
CA SER A 66 9.39 4.36 17.76
C SER A 66 8.01 4.05 18.32
N ALA A 67 7.41 4.99 19.05
CA ALA A 67 6.07 4.84 19.61
C ALA A 67 4.99 4.74 18.51
N ILE A 68 5.08 5.57 17.47
CA ILE A 68 4.17 5.53 16.31
C ILE A 68 4.32 4.21 15.55
N THR A 69 5.56 3.78 15.32
CA THR A 69 5.86 2.51 14.63
C THR A 69 5.32 1.33 15.43
N GLY A 70 5.50 1.34 16.74
CA GLY A 70 4.92 0.33 17.63
C GLY A 70 3.40 0.30 17.56
N ALA A 71 2.74 1.47 17.58
CA ALA A 71 1.28 1.56 17.45
C ALA A 71 0.79 0.99 16.11
N LEU A 72 1.46 1.32 15.00
CA LEU A 72 1.15 0.76 13.67
C LEU A 72 1.31 -0.77 13.66
N ALA A 73 2.39 -1.28 14.24
CA ALA A 73 2.66 -2.72 14.30
C ALA A 73 1.65 -3.48 15.17
N PHE A 74 1.26 -2.92 16.32
CA PHE A 74 0.23 -3.51 17.17
C PHE A 74 -1.15 -3.43 16.51
N GLY A 75 -1.42 -2.33 15.80
CA GLY A 75 -2.62 -2.15 14.99
C GLY A 75 -2.75 -3.21 13.91
N SER A 76 -1.67 -3.47 13.16
CA SER A 76 -1.69 -4.48 12.08
C SER A 76 -1.89 -5.91 12.58
N GLN A 77 -1.54 -6.17 13.84
CA GLN A 77 -1.76 -7.45 14.52
C GLN A 77 -3.10 -7.49 15.27
N ASP A 78 -3.86 -6.39 15.31
CA ASP A 78 -5.06 -6.22 16.12
C ASP A 78 -4.86 -6.57 17.60
N THR A 79 -3.70 -6.20 18.16
CA THR A 79 -3.33 -6.48 19.56
C THR A 79 -3.10 -5.18 20.33
N ASN A 80 -3.21 -5.27 21.66
CA ASN A 80 -2.92 -4.18 22.59
C ASN A 80 -3.54 -2.84 22.19
N PRO A 81 -4.88 -2.75 22.09
CA PRO A 81 -5.54 -1.52 21.66
C PRO A 81 -5.24 -0.38 22.65
N PRO A 82 -4.90 0.82 22.15
CA PRO A 82 -4.69 1.98 23.03
C PRO A 82 -5.96 2.30 23.82
N PRO A 83 -5.83 2.77 25.07
CA PRO A 83 -6.97 3.26 25.85
C PRO A 83 -7.75 4.37 25.13
N VAL A 84 -9.01 4.57 25.54
CA VAL A 84 -9.85 5.63 24.99
C VAL A 84 -9.20 7.00 25.20
N GLY A 85 -9.13 7.80 24.14
CA GLY A 85 -8.51 9.13 24.16
C GLY A 85 -6.97 9.12 24.07
N HIS A 86 -6.34 7.95 23.95
CA HIS A 86 -4.89 7.87 23.79
C HIS A 86 -4.45 8.43 22.43
N TRP A 87 -3.44 9.30 22.43
CA TRP A 87 -2.98 10.03 21.23
C TRP A 87 -2.46 9.13 20.09
N LEU A 88 -1.99 7.91 20.41
CA LEU A 88 -1.57 6.90 19.42
C LEU A 88 -2.72 6.09 18.80
N LYS A 89 -3.98 6.31 19.22
CA LYS A 89 -5.13 5.57 18.68
C LYS A 89 -5.25 5.68 17.14
N PRO A 90 -5.09 6.86 16.50
CA PRO A 90 -5.13 6.96 15.05
C PRO A 90 -4.07 6.12 14.34
N ALA A 91 -2.83 6.09 14.87
CA ALA A 91 -1.75 5.29 14.30
C ALA A 91 -2.05 3.78 14.40
N TRP A 92 -2.60 3.35 15.54
CA TRP A 92 -3.03 1.96 15.71
C TRP A 92 -4.18 1.59 14.75
N ASP A 93 -5.16 2.47 14.58
CA ASP A 93 -6.27 2.25 13.65
C ASP A 93 -5.79 2.17 12.18
N ILE A 94 -4.81 2.98 11.79
CA ILE A 94 -4.18 2.92 10.46
C ILE A 94 -3.54 1.55 10.24
N GLY A 95 -2.72 1.09 11.20
CA GLY A 95 -2.05 -0.22 11.10
C GLY A 95 -3.04 -1.36 10.90
N ARG A 96 -4.18 -1.30 11.61
CA ARG A 96 -5.25 -2.29 11.50
C ARG A 96 -5.93 -2.26 10.13
N VAL A 97 -6.29 -1.06 9.64
CA VAL A 97 -6.91 -0.91 8.32
C VAL A 97 -5.97 -1.40 7.22
N GLU A 98 -4.69 -1.06 7.30
CA GLU A 98 -3.70 -1.53 6.32
C GLU A 98 -3.56 -3.05 6.31
N ALA A 99 -3.60 -3.71 7.47
CA ALA A 99 -3.56 -5.16 7.54
C ALA A 99 -4.76 -5.80 6.83
N VAL A 100 -5.97 -5.30 7.09
CA VAL A 100 -7.20 -5.76 6.42
C VAL A 100 -7.12 -5.56 4.91
N MET A 101 -6.68 -4.39 4.45
CA MET A 101 -6.53 -4.11 3.02
C MET A 101 -5.50 -5.03 2.35
N ARG A 102 -4.39 -5.31 3.04
CA ARG A 102 -3.33 -6.22 2.57
C ARG A 102 -3.84 -7.65 2.47
N GLU A 103 -4.59 -8.12 3.45
CA GLU A 103 -5.21 -9.45 3.44
C GLU A 103 -6.21 -9.59 2.29
N GLN A 104 -7.05 -8.59 2.08
CA GLN A 104 -8.00 -8.57 0.95
C GLN A 104 -7.30 -8.63 -0.41
N GLU A 105 -6.20 -7.89 -0.58
CA GLU A 105 -5.40 -7.94 -1.80
C GLU A 105 -4.75 -9.32 -2.02
N VAL A 106 -4.23 -9.95 -0.96
CA VAL A 106 -3.69 -11.31 -1.04
C VAL A 106 -4.77 -12.31 -1.45
N THR A 107 -5.94 -12.26 -0.83
CA THR A 107 -7.08 -13.12 -1.18
C THR A 107 -7.51 -12.93 -2.63
N ARG A 108 -7.62 -11.68 -3.10
CA ARG A 108 -7.94 -11.36 -4.50
C ARG A 108 -6.91 -11.98 -5.45
N ARG A 109 -5.63 -11.89 -5.13
CA ARG A 109 -4.56 -12.47 -5.97
C ARG A 109 -4.62 -13.99 -6.01
N ILE A 110 -4.86 -14.63 -4.85
CA ILE A 110 -5.01 -16.08 -4.78
C ILE A 110 -6.18 -16.52 -5.64
N GLN A 111 -7.33 -15.85 -5.53
CA GLN A 111 -8.51 -16.15 -6.34
C GLN A 111 -8.22 -16.01 -7.83
N ALA A 112 -7.60 -14.90 -8.25
CA ALA A 112 -7.24 -14.69 -9.65
C ALA A 112 -6.25 -15.76 -10.17
N GLN A 113 -5.34 -16.25 -9.32
CA GLN A 113 -4.44 -17.36 -9.69
C GLN A 113 -5.18 -18.68 -9.80
N GLN A 114 -6.12 -18.97 -8.89
CA GLN A 114 -6.97 -20.17 -8.97
C GLN A 114 -7.77 -20.20 -10.26
N GLU A 115 -8.37 -19.06 -10.66
CA GLU A 115 -9.09 -18.94 -11.93
C GLU A 115 -8.18 -19.19 -13.14
N ARG A 116 -6.94 -18.68 -13.11
CA ARG A 116 -5.95 -18.93 -14.16
C ARG A 116 -5.56 -20.39 -14.25
N ILE A 117 -5.33 -21.05 -13.12
CA ILE A 117 -5.00 -22.48 -13.06
C ILE A 117 -6.16 -23.30 -13.61
N ALA A 118 -7.39 -23.05 -13.13
CA ALA A 118 -8.58 -23.74 -13.61
C ALA A 118 -8.77 -23.57 -15.13
N ALA A 119 -8.48 -22.39 -15.68
CA ALA A 119 -8.55 -22.17 -17.12
C ALA A 119 -7.50 -22.96 -17.92
N VAL A 120 -6.30 -23.16 -17.36
CA VAL A 120 -5.27 -24.01 -17.98
C VAL A 120 -5.66 -25.48 -17.90
N GLU A 121 -6.12 -25.94 -16.73
CA GLU A 121 -6.58 -27.31 -16.54
C GLU A 121 -7.74 -27.66 -17.47
N ALA A 122 -8.71 -26.75 -17.64
CA ALA A 122 -9.82 -26.94 -18.58
C ALA A 122 -9.34 -27.09 -20.04
N ARG A 123 -8.31 -26.33 -20.45
CA ARG A 123 -7.70 -26.46 -21.79
C ARG A 123 -7.02 -27.80 -21.97
N ASP A 124 -6.32 -28.29 -20.95
CA ASP A 124 -5.64 -29.58 -20.98
C ASP A 124 -6.65 -30.74 -21.04
N CYS A 125 -7.72 -30.68 -20.25
CA CYS A 125 -8.83 -31.64 -20.31
C CYS A 125 -9.48 -31.67 -21.69
N ALA A 126 -9.83 -30.51 -22.25
CA ALA A 126 -10.38 -30.41 -23.61
C ALA A 126 -9.43 -31.01 -24.66
N GLY A 127 -8.12 -30.78 -24.52
CA GLY A 127 -7.11 -31.39 -25.39
C GLY A 127 -7.02 -32.90 -25.24
N ILE A 128 -7.18 -33.44 -24.04
CA ILE A 128 -7.21 -34.89 -23.77
C ILE A 128 -8.48 -35.51 -24.37
N GLU A 129 -9.64 -34.88 -24.20
CA GLU A 129 -10.92 -35.32 -24.73
C GLU A 129 -10.91 -35.35 -26.25
N LEU A 130 -10.43 -34.29 -26.90
CA LEU A 130 -10.28 -34.26 -28.35
C LEU A 130 -9.39 -35.40 -28.87
N ARG A 131 -8.26 -35.67 -28.21
CA ARG A 131 -7.39 -36.82 -28.54
C ARG A 131 -8.06 -38.16 -28.31
N ARG A 132 -8.99 -38.26 -27.36
CA ARG A 132 -9.77 -39.48 -27.10
C ARG A 132 -10.81 -39.69 -28.18
N GLU A 133 -11.56 -38.65 -28.54
CA GLU A 133 -12.56 -38.69 -29.61
C GLU A 133 -11.92 -39.04 -30.95
N PHE A 134 -10.83 -38.37 -31.33
CA PHE A 134 -10.13 -38.65 -32.58
C PHE A 134 -9.63 -40.10 -32.64
N ARG A 135 -9.09 -40.63 -31.53
CA ARG A 135 -8.73 -42.06 -31.44
C ARG A 135 -9.94 -42.99 -31.57
N GLY A 136 -11.08 -42.61 -31.02
CA GLY A 136 -12.34 -43.34 -31.18
C GLY A 136 -12.80 -43.40 -32.64
N GLN A 137 -12.80 -42.25 -33.32
CA GLN A 137 -13.13 -42.16 -34.75
C GLN A 137 -12.20 -43.02 -35.60
N LEU A 138 -10.89 -43.00 -35.34
CA LEU A 138 -9.92 -43.86 -36.03
C LEU A 138 -10.18 -45.35 -35.78
N ARG A 139 -10.60 -45.75 -34.58
CA ARG A 139 -10.96 -47.15 -34.28
C ARG A 139 -12.18 -47.59 -35.08
N GLU A 140 -13.24 -46.78 -35.10
CA GLU A 140 -14.47 -47.11 -35.84
C GLU A 140 -14.22 -47.14 -37.35
N ALA A 141 -13.52 -46.15 -37.90
CA ALA A 141 -13.13 -46.15 -39.31
C ALA A 141 -12.27 -47.37 -39.67
N ALA A 142 -11.32 -47.75 -38.81
CA ALA A 142 -10.52 -48.96 -39.01
C ALA A 142 -11.36 -50.25 -38.97
N ARG A 143 -12.36 -50.32 -38.07
CA ARG A 143 -13.31 -51.44 -38.01
C ARG A 143 -14.15 -51.52 -39.30
N GLU A 144 -14.71 -50.42 -39.75
CA GLU A 144 -15.50 -50.37 -41.00
C GLU A 144 -14.68 -50.79 -42.22
N GLU A 145 -13.42 -50.34 -42.32
CA GLU A 145 -12.54 -50.76 -43.40
C GLU A 145 -12.19 -52.25 -43.33
N LEU A 146 -11.93 -52.79 -42.14
CA LEU A 146 -11.72 -54.24 -41.94
C LEU A 146 -12.97 -55.05 -42.35
N GLU A 147 -14.17 -54.56 -42.05
CA GLU A 147 -15.42 -55.20 -42.43
C GLU A 147 -15.61 -55.23 -43.96
N LYS A 148 -15.27 -54.14 -44.67
CA LYS A 148 -15.32 -54.07 -46.15
C LYS A 148 -14.32 -55.01 -46.82
N ILE A 149 -13.15 -55.19 -46.22
CA ILE A 149 -12.07 -56.04 -46.73
C ILE A 149 -12.44 -57.53 -46.61
N GLY A 150 -13.26 -57.90 -45.61
CA GLY A 150 -13.66 -59.28 -45.36
C GLY A 150 -12.48 -60.19 -44.96
N PRO A 151 -12.73 -61.49 -44.71
CA PRO A 151 -11.69 -62.43 -44.24
C PRO A 151 -10.59 -62.74 -45.29
N PHE A 152 -10.71 -62.24 -46.52
CA PHE A 152 -9.79 -62.46 -47.64
C PHE A 152 -9.16 -61.16 -48.14
N GLY A 153 -8.71 -60.32 -47.21
CA GLY A 153 -8.13 -59.02 -47.53
C GLY A 153 -6.83 -59.03 -48.34
N PRO A 154 -6.34 -57.84 -48.75
CA PRO A 154 -5.15 -57.74 -49.59
C PRO A 154 -3.95 -58.43 -48.93
N VAL A 155 -3.23 -59.25 -49.72
CA VAL A 155 -1.99 -59.90 -49.28
C VAL A 155 -0.88 -58.85 -49.22
N TYR A 156 -0.83 -58.12 -48.11
CA TYR A 156 0.30 -57.25 -47.78
C TYR A 156 1.52 -58.11 -47.41
N GLY A 157 2.74 -57.67 -47.74
CA GLY A 157 3.97 -58.33 -47.28
C GLY A 157 4.13 -58.25 -45.75
N GLU A 158 4.87 -59.19 -45.15
CA GLU A 158 5.00 -59.35 -43.69
C GLU A 158 5.30 -58.04 -42.93
N ARG A 159 6.23 -57.21 -43.44
CA ARG A 159 6.56 -55.91 -42.80
C ARG A 159 5.39 -54.93 -42.79
N SER A 160 4.56 -54.95 -43.82
CA SER A 160 3.36 -54.11 -43.89
C SER A 160 2.26 -54.63 -42.96
N GLN A 161 2.15 -55.94 -42.79
CA GLN A 161 1.21 -56.56 -41.85
C GLN A 161 1.57 -56.25 -40.39
N GLU A 162 2.85 -56.36 -40.00
CA GLU A 162 3.30 -55.99 -38.66
C GLU A 162 3.09 -54.50 -38.35
N ALA A 163 3.32 -53.62 -39.33
CA ALA A 163 3.09 -52.19 -39.17
C ALA A 163 1.60 -51.87 -38.94
N VAL A 164 0.71 -52.50 -39.72
CA VAL A 164 -0.75 -52.34 -39.58
C VAL A 164 -1.24 -52.94 -38.26
N ALA A 165 -0.81 -54.14 -37.90
CA ALA A 165 -1.15 -54.77 -36.61
C ALA A 165 -0.66 -53.93 -35.42
N GLY A 166 0.54 -53.34 -35.51
CA GLY A 166 1.07 -52.42 -34.51
C GLY A 166 0.26 -51.13 -34.36
N VAL A 167 -0.24 -50.57 -35.47
CA VAL A 167 -1.15 -49.41 -35.45
C VAL A 167 -2.50 -49.77 -34.83
N LEU A 168 -3.11 -50.88 -35.25
CA LEU A 168 -4.39 -51.36 -34.72
C LEU A 168 -4.32 -51.69 -33.23
N LYS A 169 -3.23 -52.32 -32.77
CA LYS A 169 -2.98 -52.60 -31.35
C LYS A 169 -2.77 -51.34 -30.53
N ARG A 170 -2.04 -50.33 -31.04
CA ARG A 170 -1.92 -49.01 -30.38
C ARG A 170 -3.25 -48.27 -30.33
N LEU A 171 -4.09 -48.49 -31.34
CA LEU A 171 -5.47 -48.07 -31.36
C LEU A 171 -6.36 -48.99 -30.52
N GLY A 172 -5.91 -50.09 -29.92
CA GLY A 172 -6.75 -50.98 -29.11
C GLY A 172 -7.90 -51.64 -29.88
N VAL A 173 -7.74 -51.84 -31.18
CA VAL A 173 -8.63 -52.67 -32.02
C VAL A 173 -8.09 -54.10 -31.94
N GLU A 174 -8.93 -55.03 -31.47
CA GLU A 174 -8.60 -56.46 -31.53
C GLU A 174 -8.91 -56.97 -32.95
N LEU A 175 -7.90 -57.63 -33.55
CA LEU A 175 -7.98 -58.28 -34.86
C LEU A 175 -8.55 -59.69 -34.72
#